data_AF-A0A259PGA5-F1
#
_entry.id   AF-A0A259PGA5-F1
#
_cell.length_a   1.000
_cell.length_b   1.000
_cell.length_c   1.000
_cell.angle_alpha   90.00
_cell.angle_beta   90.00
_cell.angle_gamma   90.00
#
_symmetry.space_group_name_H-M   'P 1'
#
loop_
_entity.id
_entity.type
_entity.pdbx_description
1 polymer ?
#
loop_
_entity_poly.entity_id
_entity_poly.type
_entity_poly.pdbx_seq_one_letter_code
_entity_poly.pdbx_strand_id
1 'polypeptide(L)'
;MLSRIAEALFWIGRYVERADDTARLLDVHVQLLAEDPWAEEDLACRSLLSVMDRPVPAPEVEVGREHVLAVLAYDRWSASSVTGAVVAARENARRVREIISTELWECLNATWSVLPAMTTSTGP
;
A
#
# COMPACT_ATOMS: atom_id res chain seq x y z
N MET A 1 -5.37 23.52 19.16
CA MET A 1 -4.20 22.60 19.21
C MET A 1 -4.61 21.14 19.41
N LEU A 2 -5.42 20.80 20.43
CA LEU A 2 -5.89 19.42 20.68
C LEU A 2 -6.60 18.75 19.49
N SER A 3 -7.44 19.48 18.76
CA SER A 3 -8.12 18.94 17.57
C SER A 3 -7.16 18.45 16.48
N ARG A 4 -6.01 19.11 16.28
CA ARG A 4 -5.00 18.69 15.29
C ARG A 4 -4.20 17.47 15.74
N ILE A 5 -3.99 17.32 17.05
CA ILE A 5 -3.34 16.13 17.61
C ILE A 5 -4.26 14.92 17.46
N ALA A 6 -5.53 15.07 17.84
CA ALA A 6 -6.53 14.02 17.69
C ALA A 6 -6.70 13.59 16.22
N GLU A 7 -6.77 14.56 15.32
CA GLU A 7 -6.82 14.29 13.87
C GLU A 7 -5.58 13.53 13.38
N ALA A 8 -4.38 13.94 13.77
CA ALA A 8 -3.15 13.24 13.39
C ALA A 8 -3.14 11.79 13.91
N LEU A 9 -3.51 11.57 15.18
CA LEU A 9 -3.57 10.22 15.77
C LEU A 9 -4.59 9.33 15.07
N PHE A 10 -5.78 9.87 14.76
CA PHE A 10 -6.79 9.16 13.99
C PHE A 10 -6.26 8.73 12.61
N TRP A 11 -5.62 9.65 11.88
CA TRP A 11 -5.10 9.35 10.56
C TRP A 11 -3.89 8.42 10.57
N ILE A 12 -3.01 8.48 11.58
CA ILE A 12 -1.94 7.49 11.75
C ILE A 12 -2.54 6.08 11.81
N GLY A 13 -3.51 5.84 12.70
CA GLY A 13 -4.17 4.54 12.83
C GLY A 13 -4.83 4.09 11.53
N ARG A 14 -5.61 4.98 10.89
CA ARG A 14 -6.32 4.66 9.64
C ARG A 14 -5.40 4.35 8.46
N TYR A 15 -4.22 4.96 8.40
CA TYR A 15 -3.24 4.66 7.36
C TYR A 15 -2.45 3.39 7.65
N VAL A 16 -2.12 3.11 8.93
CA VAL A 16 -1.48 1.85 9.32
C VAL A 16 -2.39 0.66 9.02
N GLU A 17 -3.65 0.72 9.44
CA GLU A 17 -4.65 -0.32 9.16
C GLU A 17 -4.82 -0.55 7.65
N ARG A 18 -4.91 0.53 6.86
CA ARG A 18 -5.02 0.44 5.40
C ARG A 18 -3.79 -0.18 4.73
N ALA A 19 -2.60 0.12 5.23
CA ALA A 19 -1.38 -0.50 4.73
C ALA A 19 -1.40 -2.02 4.95
N ASP A 20 -1.81 -2.46 6.16
CA ASP A 20 -1.95 -3.88 6.50
C ASP A 20 -3.02 -4.57 5.64
N ASP A 21 -4.22 -4.00 5.56
CA ASP A 21 -5.34 -4.57 4.79
C ASP A 21 -4.97 -4.74 3.30
N THR A 22 -4.34 -3.72 2.72
CA THR A 22 -3.94 -3.73 1.31
C THR A 22 -2.82 -4.74 1.07
N ALA A 23 -1.85 -4.83 1.99
CA ALA A 23 -0.76 -5.81 1.89
C ALA A 23 -1.30 -7.25 1.99
N ARG A 24 -2.21 -7.52 2.93
CA ARG A 24 -2.83 -8.84 3.11
C ARG A 24 -3.69 -9.24 1.91
N LEU A 25 -4.41 -8.29 1.31
CA LEU A 25 -5.17 -8.53 0.09
C LEU A 25 -4.26 -8.90 -1.08
N LEU A 26 -3.15 -8.17 -1.25
CA LEU A 26 -2.16 -8.45 -2.28
C LEU A 26 -1.47 -9.80 -2.06
N ASP A 27 -1.12 -10.14 -0.83
CA ASP A 27 -0.48 -11.41 -0.48
C ASP A 27 -1.35 -12.60 -0.94
N VAL A 28 -2.64 -12.58 -0.57
CA VAL A 28 -3.61 -13.59 -1.00
C VAL A 28 -3.77 -13.60 -2.53
N HIS A 29 -3.88 -12.43 -3.15
CA HIS A 29 -4.07 -12.35 -4.60
C HIS A 29 -2.87 -12.93 -5.38
N VAL A 30 -1.64 -12.59 -4.95
CA VAL A 30 -0.41 -13.11 -5.55
C VAL A 30 -0.29 -14.61 -5.31
N GLN A 31 -0.63 -15.08 -4.12
CA GLN A 31 -0.61 -16.51 -3.79
C GLN A 31 -1.58 -17.30 -4.68
N LEU A 32 -2.82 -16.82 -4.86
CA LEU A 32 -3.81 -17.48 -5.71
C LEU A 32 -3.33 -17.62 -7.17
N LEU A 33 -2.73 -16.56 -7.73
CA LEU A 33 -2.17 -16.61 -9.09
C LEU A 33 -0.97 -17.56 -9.20
N ALA A 34 -0.17 -17.71 -8.13
CA ALA A 34 0.97 -18.61 -8.11
C ALA A 34 0.56 -20.09 -7.98
N GLU A 35 -0.54 -20.38 -7.29
CA GLU A 35 -1.01 -21.73 -7.03
C GLU A 35 -1.84 -22.34 -8.18
N ASP A 36 -2.44 -21.52 -9.04
CA ASP A 36 -3.26 -21.96 -10.18
C ASP A 36 -2.62 -21.60 -11.53
N PRO A 37 -1.92 -22.56 -12.20
CA PRO A 37 -1.32 -22.35 -13.52
C PRO A 37 -2.31 -22.05 -14.64
N TRP A 38 -3.61 -22.27 -14.42
CA TRP A 38 -4.68 -22.02 -15.38
C TRP A 38 -5.46 -20.73 -15.06
N ALA A 39 -5.04 -19.97 -14.06
CA ALA A 39 -5.68 -18.72 -13.72
C ALA A 39 -5.62 -17.73 -14.88
N GLU A 40 -6.76 -17.09 -15.17
CA GLU A 40 -6.83 -15.95 -16.08
C GLU A 40 -6.26 -14.70 -15.38
N GLU A 41 -4.93 -14.55 -15.38
CA GLU A 41 -4.21 -13.50 -14.64
C GLU A 41 -4.75 -12.09 -14.97
N ASP A 42 -4.96 -11.78 -16.24
CA ASP A 42 -5.49 -10.48 -16.69
C ASP A 42 -6.87 -10.20 -16.08
N LEU A 43 -7.80 -11.16 -16.16
CA LEU A 43 -9.14 -11.02 -15.60
C LEU A 43 -9.09 -10.85 -14.08
N ALA A 44 -8.27 -11.64 -13.39
CA ALA A 44 -8.12 -11.58 -11.95
C ALA A 44 -7.54 -10.23 -11.49
N CYS A 45 -6.51 -9.73 -12.16
CA CYS A 45 -5.87 -8.44 -11.88
C CYS A 45 -6.83 -7.27 -12.12
N ARG A 46 -7.56 -7.28 -13.24
CA ARG A 46 -8.59 -6.27 -13.53
C ARG A 46 -9.71 -6.28 -12.50
N SER A 47 -10.15 -7.46 -12.09
CA SER A 47 -11.18 -7.62 -11.06
C SER A 47 -10.74 -7.01 -9.73
N LEU A 48 -9.49 -7.27 -9.31
CA LEU A 48 -8.94 -6.68 -8.09
C LEU A 48 -8.85 -5.15 -8.18
N LEU A 49 -8.35 -4.60 -9.29
CA LEU A 49 -8.28 -3.15 -9.49
C LEU A 49 -9.68 -2.51 -9.45
N SER A 50 -10.68 -3.15 -10.06
CA SER A 50 -12.06 -2.68 -10.03
C SER A 50 -12.65 -2.69 -8.61
N VAL A 51 -12.41 -3.75 -7.83
CA VAL A 51 -12.90 -3.83 -6.42
C VAL A 51 -12.23 -2.79 -5.54
N MET A 52 -10.95 -2.50 -5.80
CA MET A 52 -10.19 -1.46 -5.10
C MET A 52 -10.46 -0.04 -5.62
N ASP A 53 -11.45 0.13 -6.50
CA ASP A 53 -11.82 1.40 -7.12
C ASP A 53 -10.60 2.11 -7.75
N ARG A 54 -9.74 1.33 -8.41
CA ARG A 54 -8.56 1.83 -9.12
C ARG A 54 -8.82 1.87 -10.63
N PRO A 55 -8.15 2.77 -11.37
CA PRO A 55 -8.27 2.81 -12.82
C PRO A 55 -7.89 1.45 -13.42
N VAL A 56 -8.83 0.86 -14.17
CA VAL A 56 -8.59 -0.37 -14.93
C VAL A 56 -8.12 0.05 -16.34
N PRO A 57 -6.96 -0.44 -16.81
CA PRO A 57 -6.50 -0.19 -18.18
C PRO A 57 -7.52 -0.61 -19.25
N ALA A 58 -7.40 -0.07 -20.45
CA ALA A 58 -8.29 -0.45 -21.56
C ALA A 58 -8.18 -1.96 -21.88
N PRO A 59 -9.21 -2.58 -22.49
CA PRO A 59 -9.23 -4.02 -22.79
C PRO A 59 -8.06 -4.51 -23.64
N GLU A 60 -7.44 -3.63 -24.43
CA GLU A 60 -6.32 -3.95 -25.31
C GLU A 60 -4.96 -4.02 -24.59
N VAL A 61 -4.89 -3.55 -23.34
CA VAL A 61 -3.66 -3.54 -22.53
C VAL A 61 -3.68 -4.70 -21.56
N GLU A 62 -2.77 -5.65 -21.68
CA GLU A 62 -2.65 -6.76 -20.73
C GLU A 62 -2.27 -6.27 -19.32
N VAL A 63 -3.00 -6.75 -18.31
CA VAL A 63 -2.86 -6.33 -16.91
C VAL A 63 -2.36 -7.50 -16.08
N GLY A 64 -1.06 -7.56 -15.85
CA GLY A 64 -0.45 -8.57 -14.99
C GLY A 64 -0.30 -8.14 -13.53
N ARG A 65 0.17 -9.09 -12.71
CA ARG A 65 0.53 -8.91 -11.30
C ARG A 65 1.46 -7.72 -11.06
N GLU A 66 2.40 -7.47 -11.96
CA GLU A 66 3.32 -6.33 -11.83
C GLU A 66 2.59 -4.98 -11.87
N HIS A 67 1.56 -4.86 -12.71
CA HIS A 67 0.75 -3.64 -12.77
C HIS A 67 -0.06 -3.45 -11.48
N VAL A 68 -0.66 -4.52 -10.98
CA VAL A 68 -1.38 -4.52 -9.69
C VAL A 68 -0.46 -4.11 -8.54
N LEU A 69 0.75 -4.68 -8.46
CA LEU A 69 1.73 -4.32 -7.43
C LEU A 69 2.18 -2.87 -7.56
N ALA A 70 2.40 -2.37 -8.79
CA ALA A 70 2.74 -0.97 -9.01
C ALA A 70 1.66 -0.03 -8.45
N VAL A 71 0.38 -0.34 -8.68
CA VAL A 71 -0.75 0.50 -8.26
C VAL A 71 -1.08 0.36 -6.76
N LEU A 72 -1.14 -0.86 -6.25
CA LEU A 72 -1.64 -1.15 -4.90
C LEU A 72 -0.53 -1.30 -3.85
N ALA A 73 0.70 -1.67 -4.23
CA ALA A 73 1.81 -1.77 -3.29
C ALA A 73 2.70 -0.53 -3.31
N TYR A 74 3.11 -0.09 -4.51
CA TYR A 74 4.27 0.80 -4.66
C TYR A 74 3.94 2.27 -4.97
N ASP A 75 2.71 2.61 -5.36
CA ASP A 75 2.34 3.99 -5.65
C ASP A 75 2.37 4.88 -4.39
N ARG A 76 3.49 5.54 -4.14
CA ARG A 76 3.68 6.45 -3.00
C ARG A 76 2.76 7.66 -2.96
N TRP A 77 2.07 7.99 -4.06
CA TRP A 77 1.18 9.14 -4.15
C TRP A 77 -0.27 8.79 -3.82
N SER A 78 -0.61 7.50 -3.90
CA SER A 78 -1.91 7.02 -3.48
C SER A 78 -1.90 6.54 -2.04
N ALA A 79 -2.66 7.19 -1.15
CA ALA A 79 -2.87 6.70 0.20
C ALA A 79 -3.71 5.40 0.27
N SER A 80 -4.19 4.91 -0.88
CA SER A 80 -4.80 3.57 -1.01
C SER A 80 -3.78 2.47 -1.21
N SER A 81 -2.53 2.80 -1.58
CA SER A 81 -1.47 1.81 -1.71
C SER A 81 -0.78 1.58 -0.38
N VAL A 82 -0.08 0.44 -0.24
CA VAL A 82 0.74 0.15 0.95
C VAL A 82 1.77 1.27 1.17
N THR A 83 2.54 1.62 0.15
CA THR A 83 3.61 2.62 0.28
C THR A 83 3.07 4.01 0.59
N GLY A 84 2.02 4.45 -0.13
CA GLY A 84 1.44 5.77 0.10
C GLY A 84 0.74 5.89 1.45
N ALA A 85 0.10 4.81 1.93
CA ALA A 85 -0.46 4.76 3.28
C ALA A 85 0.64 4.88 4.35
N VAL A 86 1.75 4.13 4.24
CA VAL A 86 2.89 4.25 5.18
C VAL A 86 3.49 5.65 5.16
N VAL A 87 3.66 6.25 3.97
CA VAL A 87 4.12 7.65 3.84
C VAL A 87 3.18 8.61 4.56
N ALA A 88 1.87 8.48 4.35
CA ALA A 88 0.87 9.33 4.99
C ALA A 88 0.83 9.14 6.51
N ALA A 89 0.95 7.90 7.02
CA ALA A 89 1.06 7.61 8.45
C ALA A 89 2.30 8.29 9.05
N ARG A 90 3.46 8.13 8.42
CA ARG A 90 4.72 8.73 8.88
C ARG A 90 4.68 10.25 8.88
N GLU A 91 4.09 10.89 7.87
CA GLU A 91 3.97 12.36 7.85
C GLU A 91 3.03 12.89 8.94
N ASN A 92 1.96 12.16 9.28
CA ASN A 92 1.13 12.51 10.43
C ASN A 92 1.89 12.30 11.74
N ALA A 93 2.60 11.19 11.90
CA ALA A 93 3.43 10.90 13.07
C ALA A 93 4.51 11.95 13.30
N ARG A 94 5.16 12.43 12.23
CA ARG A 94 6.19 13.48 12.30
C ARG A 94 5.64 14.81 12.85
N ARG A 95 4.37 15.14 12.57
CA ARG A 95 3.72 16.37 13.03
C ARG A 95 3.39 16.38 14.51
N VAL A 96 3.32 15.20 15.13
CA VAL A 96 2.99 15.01 16.56
C VAL A 96 4.06 14.17 17.25
N ARG A 97 5.32 14.32 16.83
CA ARG A 97 6.44 13.46 17.26
C ARG A 97 6.66 13.50 18.78
N GLU A 98 6.34 14.62 19.40
CA GLU A 98 6.39 14.86 20.84
C GLU A 98 5.25 14.21 21.64
N ILE A 99 4.20 13.72 20.96
CA ILE A 99 3.01 13.11 21.57
C ILE A 99 3.05 11.59 21.46
N ILE A 100 3.56 11.05 20.35
CA ILE A 100 3.63 9.61 20.10
C ILE A 100 4.83 8.96 20.80
N SER A 101 4.76 7.66 21.02
CA SER A 101 5.88 6.89 21.55
C SER A 101 7.05 6.83 20.57
N THR A 102 8.27 6.65 21.09
CA THR A 102 9.46 6.49 20.25
C THR A 102 9.37 5.21 19.43
N GLU A 103 8.82 4.13 19.99
CA GLU A 103 8.65 2.84 19.33
C GLU A 103 7.72 2.96 18.10
N LEU A 104 6.61 3.71 18.21
CA LEU A 104 5.70 3.92 17.09
C LEU A 104 6.39 4.70 15.96
N TRP A 105 7.14 5.75 16.32
CA TRP A 105 7.91 6.53 15.36
C TRP A 105 8.96 5.67 14.64
N GLU A 106 9.74 4.90 15.41
CA GLU A 106 10.80 4.04 14.87
C GLU A 106 10.24 2.96 13.96
N CYS A 107 9.13 2.33 14.33
CA CYS A 107 8.46 1.34 13.50
C CYS A 107 8.03 1.94 12.16
N LEU A 108 7.29 3.06 12.17
CA LEU A 108 6.88 3.74 10.93
C LEU A 108 8.07 4.17 10.07
N ASN A 109 9.15 4.66 10.69
CA ASN A 109 10.32 5.14 9.97
C ASN A 109 11.16 3.99 9.39
N ALA A 110 11.29 2.87 10.11
CA ALA A 110 11.96 1.67 9.64
C ALA A 110 11.19 1.05 8.46
N THR A 111 9.87 0.87 8.58
CA THR A 111 9.02 0.40 7.49
C THR A 111 9.13 1.32 6.27
N TRP A 112 9.07 2.64 6.46
CA TRP A 112 9.23 3.59 5.36
C TRP A 112 10.58 3.48 4.67
N SER A 113 11.66 3.26 5.42
CA SER A 113 13.03 3.22 4.87
C SER A 113 13.31 2.02 3.97
N VAL A 114 12.59 0.91 4.17
CA VAL A 114 12.75 -0.31 3.36
C VAL A 114 11.93 -0.32 2.07
N LEU A 115 10.85 0.48 1.99
CA LEU A 115 9.96 0.49 0.81
C LEU A 115 10.66 0.91 -0.51
N PRO A 116 11.55 1.92 -0.54
CA PRO A 116 12.28 2.25 -1.76
C PRO A 116 13.18 1.11 -2.28
N ALA A 117 13.73 0.28 -1.38
CA ALA A 117 14.58 -0.85 -1.76
C ALA A 117 13.78 -1.99 -2.44
N MET A 118 12.48 -2.09 -2.16
CA MET A 118 11.59 -3.08 -2.78
C MET A 118 11.22 -2.69 -4.21
N THR A 119 11.13 -1.39 -4.54
CA THR A 119 10.79 -0.93 -5.89
C THR A 119 11.88 -1.15 -6.94
N THR A 120 13.13 -1.39 -6.52
CA THR A 120 14.29 -1.53 -7.41
C THR A 120 14.68 -2.98 -7.71
N SER A 121 13.98 -3.97 -7.14
CA SER A 121 14.31 -5.40 -7.29
C SER A 121 13.70 -6.05 -8.54
N THR A 122 12.93 -5.32 -9.34
CA THR A 122 12.32 -5.85 -10.57
C THR A 122 12.99 -5.21 -11.79
N GLY A 123 14.03 -5.87 -12.28
CA GLY A 123 14.51 -5.75 -13.66
C GLY A 123 16.02 -5.98 -13.83
N PRO A 124 16.46 -6.52 -14.98
CA PRO A 124 15.88 -7.61 -15.79
C PRO A 124 16.35 -9.01 -15.35
#